data_AF-A0A4Y2M2F0-F1
#
_entry.id   AF-A0A4Y2M2F0-F1
#
_cell.length_a   1.000
_cell.length_b   1.000
_cell.length_c   1.000
_cell.angle_alpha   90.00
_cell.angle_beta   90.00
_cell.angle_gamma   90.00
#
_symmetry.space_group_name_H-M   'P 1'
#
loop_
_entity.id
_entity.type
_entity.pdbx_description
1 polymer ?
#
loop_
_entity_poly.entity_id
_entity_poly.type
_entity_poly.pdbx_seq_one_letter_code
_entity_poly.pdbx_strand_id
1 'polypeptide(L)' 'VQRAKEVLHSLLYPPLHTRRLGWERLDHSAYSPDLALSDFHLFPALKSALSERYFRSSEEE' A
#
# COMPACT_ATOMS: atom_id res chain seq x y z
N VAL A 1 -12.65 -6.90 6.51
CA VAL A 1 -11.71 -5.80 6.18
C VAL A 1 -10.70 -6.21 5.11
N GLN A 2 -10.03 -7.35 5.24
CA GLN A 2 -8.98 -7.80 4.31
C GLN A 2 -9.43 -8.09 2.86
N ARG A 3 -10.59 -8.75 2.66
CA ARG A 3 -11.19 -8.94 1.33
C ARG A 3 -11.45 -7.63 0.60
N ALA A 4 -11.76 -6.54 1.31
CA ALA A 4 -12.05 -5.27 0.69
C ALA A 4 -10.78 -4.62 0.10
N LYS A 5 -9.62 -4.77 0.74
CA LYS A 5 -8.32 -4.25 0.25
C LYS A 5 -7.88 -4.98 -1.04
N GLU A 6 -8.12 -6.28 -1.12
CA GLU A 6 -7.80 -7.12 -2.30
C GLU A 6 -8.76 -6.88 -3.47
N VAL A 7 -10.04 -6.75 -3.16
CA VAL A 7 -11.07 -6.39 -4.15
C VAL A 7 -10.78 -5.00 -4.71
N LEU A 8 -10.32 -4.04 -3.89
CA LEU A 8 -9.92 -2.72 -4.38
C LEU A 8 -8.67 -2.77 -5.27
N HIS A 9 -7.58 -3.46 -4.93
CA HIS A 9 -6.40 -3.46 -5.81
C HIS A 9 -6.64 -4.17 -7.16
N SER A 10 -7.52 -5.19 -7.19
CA SER A 10 -7.90 -5.89 -8.43
C SER A 10 -9.02 -5.21 -9.22
N LEU A 11 -9.95 -4.49 -8.57
CA LEU A 11 -11.10 -3.84 -9.22
C LEU A 11 -10.95 -2.32 -9.38
N LEU A 12 -10.07 -1.65 -8.62
CA LEU A 12 -9.85 -0.19 -8.66
C LEU A 12 -8.66 0.21 -9.55
N TYR A 13 -7.73 -0.70 -9.84
CA TYR A 13 -6.70 -0.50 -10.86
C TYR A 13 -6.91 -1.51 -11.99
N PRO A 14 -7.65 -1.15 -13.05
CA PRO A 14 -7.83 -2.06 -14.16
C PRO A 14 -6.43 -2.40 -14.73
N PRO A 15 -6.13 -3.67 -15.01
CA PRO A 15 -4.84 -4.10 -15.59
C PRO A 15 -4.55 -3.44 -16.95
N LEU A 16 -5.52 -2.72 -17.50
CA LEU A 16 -5.39 -1.87 -18.68
C LEU A 16 -4.55 -0.61 -18.41
N HIS A 17 -4.62 -0.01 -17.22
CA HIS A 17 -3.93 1.26 -16.94
C HIS A 17 -2.41 1.05 -16.79
N THR A 18 -2.01 -0.02 -16.10
CA THR A 18 -0.59 -0.41 -15.99
C THR A 18 -0.01 -0.79 -17.35
N ARG A 19 -0.77 -1.53 -18.18
CA ARG A 19 -0.38 -1.86 -19.55
C ARG A 19 -0.24 -0.63 -20.45
N ARG A 20 -1.12 0.37 -20.32
CA ARG A 20 -1.02 1.64 -21.07
C ARG A 20 0.24 2.42 -20.71
N LEU A 21 0.67 2.37 -19.46
CA LEU A 21 1.89 3.01 -18.99
C LEU A 21 3.16 2.18 -19.27
N GLY A 22 3.01 0.93 -19.73
CA GLY A 22 4.12 0.00 -19.99
C GLY A 22 4.71 -0.62 -18.71
N TRP A 23 3.99 -0.61 -17.60
CA TRP A 23 4.49 -1.11 -16.32
C TRP A 23 4.19 -2.60 -16.19
N GLU A 24 5.24 -3.38 -15.90
CA GLU A 24 5.10 -4.80 -15.61
C GLU A 24 4.61 -4.98 -14.17
N ARG A 25 3.55 -5.78 -13.99
CA ARG A 25 3.04 -6.12 -12.66
C ARG A 25 3.77 -7.36 -12.17
N LEU A 26 4.56 -7.21 -11.11
CA LEU A 26 5.14 -8.35 -10.41
C LEU A 26 4.03 -9.16 -9.74
N ASP A 27 4.01 -10.47 -10.01
CA ASP A 27 3.07 -11.38 -9.34
C ASP A 27 3.45 -11.48 -7.86
N HIS A 28 2.50 -11.10 -7.00
CA HIS A 28 2.62 -11.24 -5.56
C HIS A 28 1.61 -12.29 -5.09
N SER A 29 2.02 -13.15 -4.17
CA SER A 29 1.10 -14.07 -3.50
C SER A 29 0.04 -13.29 -2.73
N ALA A 30 -1.16 -13.87 -2.65
CA ALA A 30 -2.21 -13.31 -1.81
C ALA A 30 -1.78 -13.40 -0.33
N TYR A 31 -2.09 -12.36 0.46
CA TYR A 31 -1.85 -12.32 1.91
C TYR A 31 -0.39 -12.49 2.35
N SER A 32 0.58 -11.92 1.62
CA SER A 32 1.99 -11.91 2.04
C SER A 32 2.47 -10.51 2.46
N PRO A 33 1.99 -9.96 3.59
CA PRO A 33 2.48 -8.68 4.10
C PRO A 33 3.99 -8.71 4.39
N ASP A 34 4.56 -9.89 4.68
CA ASP A 34 5.99 -10.07 4.92
C ASP A 34 6.84 -9.94 3.65
N LEU A 35 6.25 -10.07 2.47
CA LEU A 35 6.94 -9.94 1.18
C LEU A 35 6.87 -8.52 0.62
N ALA A 36 5.94 -7.70 1.10
CA ALA A 36 5.83 -6.31 0.69
C ALA A 36 6.80 -5.45 1.51
N LEU A 37 7.85 -4.93 0.86
CA LEU A 37 8.87 -4.09 1.50
C LEU A 37 8.24 -2.89 2.24
N SER A 38 7.13 -2.35 1.73
CA SER A 38 6.39 -1.27 2.38
C SER A 38 5.72 -1.69 3.69
N ASP A 39 5.07 -2.84 3.71
CA ASP A 39 4.35 -3.34 4.88
C ASP A 39 5.33 -3.86 5.96
N PHE A 40 6.45 -4.46 5.56
CA PHE A 40 7.42 -5.04 6.49
C PHE A 40 8.45 -4.03 7.03
N HIS A 41 8.91 -3.06 6.22
CA HIS A 41 9.96 -2.12 6.65
C HIS A 41 9.46 -0.68 6.82
N LEU A 42 8.76 -0.14 5.83
CA LEU A 42 8.44 1.29 5.78
C LEU A 42 7.37 1.68 6.81
N PHE A 43 6.22 1.00 6.81
CA PHE A 43 5.11 1.37 7.69
C PHE A 43 5.39 1.14 9.18
N PRO A 44 6.13 0.11 9.61
CA PRO A 44 6.53 -0.02 11.01
C PRO A 44 7.42 1.15 11.46
N ALA A 45 8.44 1.51 10.67
CA ALA A 45 9.31 2.64 10.98
C ALA A 45 8.54 3.96 11.02
N LEU A 46 7.65 4.18 10.05
CA LEU A 46 6.80 5.37 10.00
C LEU A 46 5.85 5.41 11.19
N LYS A 47 5.21 4.30 11.54
CA LYS A 47 4.30 4.22 12.70
C LYS A 47 5.03 4.55 14.00
N SER A 48 6.26 4.09 14.17
CA SER A 48 7.10 4.45 15.32
C SER A 48 7.45 5.94 15.33
N ALA A 49 7.77 6.54 14.17
CA ALA A 49 8.05 7.97 14.09
C ALA A 49 6.82 8.86 14.37
N LEU A 50 5.62 8.35 14.06
CA LEU A 50 4.36 9.07 14.21
C LEU A 50 3.63 8.79 15.52
N SER A 51 4.03 7.80 16.32
CA SER A 51 3.25 7.33 17.47
C SER A 51 3.03 8.37 18.57
N GLU A 52 3.87 9.41 18.62
CA GLU A 52 3.81 10.48 19.61
C GLU A 52 3.51 11.86 18.98
N ARG A 53 3.16 11.90 17.69
CA ARG A 53 2.80 13.14 16.99
C ARG A 53 1.29 13.29 16.92
N TYR A 54 0.83 14.52 17.10
CA TYR A 54 -0.57 14.90 16.91
C TYR A 54 -0.65 15.98 15.85
N PHE A 55 -1.34 15.68 14.76
CA PHE A 55 -1.57 16.62 13.66
C PHE A 55 -2.95 17.25 13.80
N ARG A 56 -3.01 18.57 13.78
CA ARG A 56 -4.23 19.39 13.81
C ARG A 56 -4.82 19.58 12.42
N SER A 57 -4.01 19.46 11.37
CA SER A 57 -4.48 19.50 9.98
C SER A 57 -3.71 18.51 9.10
N SER A 58 -4.23 18.25 7.90
CA SER A 58 -3.60 17.37 6.90
C SER A 58 -2.38 17.98 6.21
N GLU A 59 -2.09 19.25 6.47
CA GLU A 59 -1.00 20.01 5.84
C GLU A 59 0.24 20.08 6.76
N GLU A 60 0.15 19.52 7.97
CA GLU A 60 1.24 19.46 8.94
C GLU A 60 2.15 18.24 8.71
N GLU A 61 3.48 18.43 8.85
CA GLU A 61 4.55 17.44 8.58
C GLU A 61 5.32 17.01 9.85
#